data_AF-J3ET78-F1
#
_entry.id   AF-J3ET78-F1
#
_cell.length_a   1.000
_cell.length_b   1.000
_cell.length_c   1.000
_cell.angle_alpha   90.00
_cell.angle_beta   90.00
_cell.angle_gamma   90.00
#
_symmetry.space_group_name_H-M   'P 1'
#
loop_
_entity.id
_entity.type
_entity.pdbx_description
1 polymer ?
#
loop_
_entity_poly.entity_id
_entity_poly.type
_entity_poly.pdbx_seq_one_letter_code
_entity_poly.pdbx_strand_id
1 'polypeptide(L)'
;MNTAGSLRYRPSAATKLANFVLASDYVRTNTDLASMESANEAARRAVNAILKHSGVRAPYCKIWELEEPRIFKPLKAQDAIRYQLGLPHPGETFKGISTPSRMLSLRSR
;
A
#
# COMPACT_ATOMS: atom_id res chain seq x y z
N MET A 1 -2.09 -1.08 -13.01
CA MET A 1 -2.93 -1.61 -11.91
C MET A 1 -2.56 -0.97 -10.57
N ASN A 2 -1.29 -0.91 -10.18
CA ASN A 2 -0.88 -0.32 -8.89
C ASN A 2 -0.42 1.14 -8.98
N THR A 3 -1.32 2.05 -9.34
CA THR A 3 -1.05 3.50 -9.40
C THR A 3 -1.50 4.16 -8.09
N ALA A 4 -0.83 5.24 -7.67
CA ALA A 4 -1.21 6.00 -6.49
C ALA A 4 -2.70 6.38 -6.51
N GLY A 5 -3.41 6.12 -5.40
CA GLY A 5 -4.84 6.40 -5.26
C GLY A 5 -5.79 5.36 -5.87
N SER A 6 -5.30 4.35 -6.59
CA SER A 6 -6.13 3.32 -7.24
C SER A 6 -6.78 2.33 -6.25
N LEU A 7 -6.20 2.17 -5.05
CA LEU A 7 -6.65 1.24 -4.01
C LEU A 7 -8.16 1.37 -3.72
N ARG A 8 -8.67 2.61 -3.68
CA ARG A 8 -10.08 2.89 -3.37
C ARG A 8 -11.07 2.26 -4.35
N TYR A 9 -10.64 1.97 -5.58
CA TYR A 9 -11.45 1.36 -6.63
C TYR A 9 -11.35 -0.15 -6.69
N ARG A 10 -10.41 -0.76 -5.95
CA ARG A 10 -10.22 -2.21 -5.98
C ARG A 10 -11.39 -2.94 -5.33
N PRO A 11 -12.04 -3.91 -6.00
CA PRO A 11 -13.14 -4.66 -5.42
C PRO A 11 -12.67 -5.59 -4.29
N SER A 12 -13.61 -6.01 -3.45
CA SER A 12 -13.42 -7.16 -2.56
C SER A 12 -13.45 -8.47 -3.37
N ALA A 13 -12.90 -9.55 -2.79
CA ALA A 13 -12.96 -10.88 -3.41
C ALA A 13 -14.40 -11.40 -3.54
N ALA A 14 -15.25 -11.12 -2.55
CA ALA A 14 -16.69 -11.41 -2.62
C ALA A 14 -17.39 -10.36 -3.48
N THR A 15 -18.18 -10.80 -4.45
CA THR A 15 -19.06 -9.93 -5.24
C THR A 15 -20.51 -10.01 -4.74
N LYS A 16 -21.41 -9.25 -5.34
CA LYS A 16 -22.86 -9.32 -5.04
C LYS A 16 -23.51 -10.60 -5.57
N LEU A 17 -22.88 -11.28 -6.53
CA LEU A 17 -23.38 -12.51 -7.12
C LEU A 17 -22.80 -13.70 -6.34
N ALA A 18 -23.67 -14.52 -5.74
CA ALA A 18 -23.24 -15.61 -4.86
C ALA A 18 -22.34 -16.64 -5.56
N ASN A 19 -22.50 -16.82 -6.86
CA ASN A 19 -21.75 -17.75 -7.71
C ASN A 19 -20.57 -17.12 -8.44
N PHE A 20 -20.19 -15.88 -8.11
CA PHE A 20 -19.07 -15.19 -8.76
C PHE A 20 -18.15 -14.52 -7.74
N VAL A 21 -16.88 -14.92 -7.72
CA VAL A 21 -15.84 -14.40 -6.82
C VAL A 21 -14.61 -13.98 -7.61
N LEU A 22 -13.81 -13.07 -7.05
CA LEU A 22 -12.61 -12.53 -7.67
C LEU A 22 -11.37 -12.97 -6.90
N ALA A 23 -10.35 -13.44 -7.63
CA ALA A 23 -9.04 -13.82 -7.10
C ALA A 23 -7.94 -13.33 -8.07
N SER A 24 -7.58 -12.06 -7.97
CA SER A 24 -6.64 -11.40 -8.90
C SER A 24 -5.87 -10.29 -8.19
N ASP A 25 -4.86 -9.72 -8.85
CA ASP A 25 -3.96 -8.69 -8.31
C ASP A 25 -4.67 -7.34 -8.02
N TYR A 26 -5.75 -7.07 -8.74
CA TYR A 26 -6.61 -5.90 -8.51
C TYR A 26 -7.65 -6.10 -7.40
N VAL A 27 -7.73 -7.29 -6.78
CA VAL A 27 -8.55 -7.49 -5.59
C VAL A 27 -7.90 -6.78 -4.41
N ARG A 28 -8.72 -6.16 -3.57
CA ARG A 28 -8.25 -5.45 -2.38
C ARG A 28 -7.69 -6.43 -1.35
N THR A 29 -6.41 -6.32 -1.06
CA THR A 29 -5.66 -7.11 -0.06
C THR A 29 -4.97 -6.20 0.95
N ASN A 30 -4.42 -6.79 2.01
CA ASN A 30 -3.70 -6.08 3.06
C ASN A 30 -2.34 -5.58 2.57
N THR A 31 -1.70 -6.33 1.67
CA THR A 31 -0.40 -5.97 1.08
C THR A 31 -0.53 -4.87 0.02
N ASP A 32 -1.64 -4.82 -0.72
CA ASP A 32 -1.91 -3.85 -1.80
C ASP A 32 -0.77 -3.64 -2.82
N LEU A 33 -0.03 -4.72 -3.10
CA LEU A 33 1.06 -4.74 -4.07
C LEU A 33 0.84 -5.85 -5.09
N ALA A 34 1.27 -5.63 -6.34
CA ALA A 34 1.36 -6.71 -7.33
C ALA A 34 2.46 -7.69 -6.92
N SER A 35 2.12 -8.66 -6.07
CA SER A 35 3.01 -9.66 -5.50
C SER A 35 2.33 -11.02 -5.41
N MET A 36 3.12 -12.08 -5.29
CA MET A 36 2.60 -13.43 -5.08
C MET A 36 1.83 -13.54 -3.75
N GLU A 37 2.26 -12.80 -2.72
CA GLU A 37 1.57 -12.78 -1.42
C GLU A 37 0.17 -12.18 -1.54
N SER A 38 0.02 -11.05 -2.24
CA SER A 38 -1.30 -10.47 -2.52
C SER A 38 -2.17 -11.44 -3.31
N ALA A 39 -1.61 -12.15 -4.30
CA ALA A 39 -2.36 -13.13 -5.08
C ALA A 39 -2.87 -14.30 -4.21
N ASN A 40 -2.02 -14.84 -3.33
CA ASN A 40 -2.38 -15.87 -2.35
C ASN A 40 -3.46 -15.37 -1.37
N GLU A 41 -3.32 -14.13 -0.87
CA GLU A 41 -4.28 -13.50 0.02
C GLU A 41 -5.65 -13.28 -0.66
N ALA A 42 -5.66 -12.87 -1.93
CA ALA A 42 -6.87 -12.73 -2.74
C ALA A 42 -7.58 -14.08 -2.94
N ALA A 43 -6.83 -15.14 -3.26
CA ALA A 43 -7.37 -16.48 -3.40
C ALA A 43 -8.01 -16.98 -2.09
N ARG A 44 -7.35 -16.77 -0.95
CA ARG A 44 -7.89 -17.14 0.38
C ARG A 44 -9.20 -16.42 0.68
N ARG A 45 -9.29 -15.13 0.36
CA ARG A 45 -10.54 -14.38 0.50
C ARG A 45 -11.64 -14.92 -0.42
N ALA A 46 -11.32 -15.28 -1.66
CA ALA A 46 -12.27 -15.87 -2.60
C ALA A 46 -12.81 -17.22 -2.08
N VAL A 47 -11.93 -18.09 -1.58
CA VAL A 47 -12.32 -19.36 -0.95
C VAL A 47 -13.23 -19.13 0.26
N ASN A 48 -12.91 -18.16 1.12
CA ASN A 48 -13.77 -17.82 2.26
C ASN A 48 -15.15 -17.33 1.81
N ALA A 49 -15.24 -16.58 0.71
CA ALA A 49 -16.52 -16.18 0.12
C ALA A 49 -17.32 -17.39 -0.40
N ILE A 50 -16.66 -18.35 -1.07
CA ILE A 50 -17.29 -19.61 -1.51
C ILE A 50 -17.82 -20.41 -0.33
N LEU A 51 -17.03 -20.58 0.73
CA LEU A 51 -17.44 -21.29 1.95
C LEU A 51 -18.66 -20.61 2.59
N LYS A 52 -18.65 -19.27 2.66
CA LYS A 52 -19.77 -18.50 3.18
C LYS A 52 -21.05 -18.67 2.33
N HIS A 53 -20.94 -18.60 1.00
CA HIS A 53 -22.10 -18.69 0.11
C HIS A 53 -22.66 -20.11 -0.03
N SER A 54 -21.80 -21.13 0.04
CA SER A 54 -22.22 -22.53 -0.05
C SER A 54 -22.88 -23.06 1.23
N GLY A 55 -22.72 -22.36 2.36
CA GLY A 55 -23.22 -22.82 3.66
C GLY A 55 -22.48 -24.03 4.22
N VAL A 56 -21.40 -24.48 3.58
CA VAL A 56 -20.57 -25.59 4.05
C VAL A 56 -19.85 -25.19 5.32
N ARG A 57 -19.96 -26.03 6.35
CA ARG A 57 -19.29 -25.82 7.63
C ARG A 57 -17.84 -26.31 7.56
N ALA A 58 -16.96 -25.47 7.03
CA ALA A 58 -15.51 -25.70 6.96
C ALA A 58 -14.75 -24.53 7.59
N PRO A 59 -13.51 -24.73 8.07
CA PRO A 59 -12.68 -23.65 8.57
C PRO A 59 -12.33 -22.66 7.45
N TYR A 60 -12.39 -21.37 7.75
CA TYR A 60 -11.93 -20.34 6.82
C TYR A 60 -10.41 -20.34 6.67
N CYS A 61 -9.95 -20.00 5.47
CA CYS A 61 -8.56 -19.67 5.21
C CYS A 61 -8.14 -18.48 6.06
N LYS A 62 -7.05 -18.63 6.80
CA LYS A 62 -6.42 -17.52 7.53
C LYS A 62 -5.99 -16.42 6.56
N ILE A 63 -6.26 -15.17 6.93
CA ILE A 63 -5.77 -13.96 6.28
C ILE A 63 -4.75 -13.32 7.23
N TRP A 64 -3.65 -12.81 6.69
CA TRP A 64 -2.60 -12.15 7.45
C TRP A 64 -2.62 -10.65 7.17
N GLU A 65 -2.45 -9.85 8.22
CA GLU A 65 -2.24 -8.42 8.07
C GLU A 65 -0.82 -8.11 7.60
N LEU A 66 -0.66 -6.96 6.96
CA LEU A 66 0.67 -6.44 6.62
C LEU A 66 1.28 -5.84 7.89
N GLU A 67 2.25 -6.54 8.48
CA GLU A 67 2.98 -6.04 9.63
C GLU A 67 4.29 -5.39 9.20
N GLU A 68 4.45 -4.12 9.55
CA GLU A 68 5.71 -3.39 9.34
C GLU A 68 6.55 -3.36 10.62
N PRO A 69 7.88 -3.55 10.55
CA PRO A 69 8.74 -3.47 11.71
C PRO A 69 8.64 -2.10 12.39
N ARG A 70 8.29 -2.11 13.68
CA ARG A 70 8.03 -0.88 14.46
C ARG A 70 9.23 0.08 14.53
N ILE A 71 10.44 -0.45 14.36
CA ILE A 71 11.68 0.32 14.35
C ILE A 71 11.72 1.39 13.25
N PHE A 72 10.97 1.22 12.16
CA PHE A 72 10.92 2.19 11.07
C PHE A 72 9.91 3.33 11.28
N LYS A 73 9.00 3.23 12.28
CA LYS A 73 8.01 4.27 12.56
C LYS A 73 8.60 5.69 12.73
N PRO A 74 9.66 5.91 13.54
CA PRO A 74 10.23 7.25 13.70
C PRO A 74 10.80 7.81 12.39
N LEU A 75 11.45 6.96 11.59
CA LEU A 75 12.05 7.37 10.31
C LEU A 75 10.96 7.75 9.29
N LYS A 76 9.87 6.98 9.22
CA LYS A 76 8.71 7.32 8.37
C LYS A 76 8.04 8.63 8.80
N ALA A 77 7.94 8.88 10.11
CA ALA A 77 7.37 10.12 10.62
C ALA A 77 8.24 11.35 10.25
N GLN A 78 9.56 11.23 10.39
CA GLN A 78 10.49 12.27 9.96
C GLN A 78 10.36 12.56 8.46
N ASP A 79 10.30 11.53 7.64
CA ASP A 79 10.13 11.66 6.20
C ASP A 79 8.80 12.35 5.84
N ALA A 80 7.69 11.92 6.44
CA ALA A 80 6.37 12.51 6.21
C ALA A 80 6.33 14.01 6.52
N ILE A 81 6.96 14.44 7.62
CA ILE A 81 7.07 15.87 7.98
C ILE A 81 7.86 16.63 6.90
N ARG A 82 8.99 16.09 6.44
CA ARG A 82 9.81 16.74 5.41
C ARG A 82 9.09 16.83 4.07
N TYR A 83 8.40 15.76 3.69
CA TYR A 83 7.57 15.71 2.49
C TYR A 83 6.49 16.79 2.51
N GLN A 84 5.78 16.95 3.65
CA GLN A 84 4.79 18.01 3.82
C GLN A 84 5.39 19.43 3.74
N LEU A 85 6.64 19.60 4.17
CA LEU A 85 7.39 20.86 4.08
C LEU A 85 8.06 21.07 2.71
N GLY A 86 7.93 20.14 1.76
CA GLY A 86 8.60 20.21 0.46
C GLY A 86 10.13 20.10 0.52
N LEU A 87 10.66 19.58 1.64
CA LEU A 87 12.10 19.38 1.82
C LEU A 87 12.56 18.07 1.16
N PRO A 88 13.81 17.99 0.66
CA PRO A 88 14.34 16.76 0.07
C PRO A 88 14.43 15.63 1.10
N HIS A 89 14.37 14.39 0.62
CA HIS A 89 14.53 13.20 1.46
C HIS A 89 15.95 13.20 2.08
N PRO A 90 16.13 12.80 3.36
CA PRO A 90 17.45 12.83 4.01
C PRO A 90 18.56 12.06 3.26
N GLY A 91 18.20 10.99 2.54
CA GLY A 91 19.12 10.23 1.68
C GLY A 91 19.55 10.96 0.40
N GLU A 92 18.81 11.98 -0.05
CA GLU A 92 19.15 12.78 -1.23
C GLU A 92 20.10 13.93 -0.87
N THR A 93 20.03 14.43 0.36
CA THR A 93 20.94 15.49 0.85
C THR A 93 22.42 15.11 0.78
N PHE A 94 22.76 13.82 0.83
CA PHE A 94 24.15 13.36 0.69
C PHE A 94 24.70 13.42 -0.75
N LYS A 95 23.83 13.53 -1.78
CA LYS A 95 24.27 13.78 -3.16
C LYS A 95 24.69 15.24 -3.41
N GLY A 96 24.52 16.12 -2.43
CA GLY A 96 24.65 17.58 -2.56
C GLY A 96 25.73 18.23 -1.70
N ILE A 97 26.81 17.52 -1.32
CA ILE A 97 28.01 18.19 -0.77
C ILE A 97 28.81 18.94 -1.87
N SER A 98 28.37 18.88 -3.13
CA SER A 98 28.82 19.84 -4.15
C SER A 98 27.80 20.97 -4.35
N THR A 99 28.17 22.13 -3.78
CA THR A 99 27.85 23.50 -4.20
C THR A 99 26.80 24.26 -3.36
N PRO A 100 27.23 25.23 -2.53
CA PRO A 100 26.35 26.24 -1.95
C PRO A 100 26.21 27.38 -2.96
N SER A 101 25.05 27.56 -3.59
CA SER A 101 24.71 28.84 -4.24
C SER A 101 23.24 28.89 -4.62
N ARG A 102 22.47 29.65 -3.83
CA ARG A 102 21.57 30.74 -4.29
C ARG A 102 20.50 31.02 -3.24
N MET A 103 20.86 31.85 -2.27
CA MET A 103 19.85 32.65 -1.58
C MET A 103 20.47 33.95 -1.08
N LEU A 104 20.66 34.90 -2.00
CA LEU A 104 20.79 36.33 -1.70
C LEU A 104 20.68 37.11 -3.01
N SER A 105 19.45 37.43 -3.37
CA SER A 105 19.12 38.54 -4.25
C SER A 105 17.82 39.13 -3.73
N LEU A 106 17.89 39.77 -2.54
CA LEU A 106 16.95 40.83 -2.22
C LEU A 106 17.21 41.96 -3.21
N ARG A 107 16.29 42.12 -4.15
CA ARG A 107 16.26 43.21 -5.11
C ARG A 107 15.85 44.48 -4.34
N SER A 108 16.82 45.35 -4.05
CA SER A 108 16.55 46.74 -3.71
C SER A 108 16.48 47.57 -4.99
N ARG A 109 15.55 48.53 -5.00
CA ARG A 109 15.25 49.56 -6.02
C ARG A 109 14.22 49.16 -7.05
#